data_AF-A0A418FM70-F1
#
_entry.id   AF-A0A418FM70-F1
#
_cell.length_a   1.000
_cell.length_b   1.000
_cell.length_c   1.000
_cell.angle_alpha   90.00
_cell.angle_beta   90.00
_cell.angle_gamma   90.00
#
_symmetry.space_group_name_H-M   'P 1'
#
loop_
_entity.id
_entity.type
_entity.pdbx_description
1 polymer ?
#
loop_
_entity_poly.entity_id
_entity_poly.type
_entity_poly.pdbx_seq_one_letter_code
_entity_poly.pdbx_strand_id
1 'polypeptide(L)'
;METLERLLLTADSTEGNATTVHNRRRVTAMEQAMNNGHWEVVHMLWAHPSVADDSRDKVAHDTIFPIYNASAVVLEDNPGHSFTWAAFVHPDLPVADDVSKVAVVAAMLNHPSLHAVPRADIVRRLMTTTDQDDRAAIDMADKLVREYLTSQQYFLTRYELVDGPPVHVSATAVVLLAIDHGIFDQVFDEYAGDDGCLDLNGFNSCNITLGRVHADSRGHK
;
A
#
# COMPACT_ATOMS: atom_id res chain seq x y z
N MET A 1 -2.29 18.30 -14.09
CA MET A 1 -3.03 19.58 -14.08
C MET A 1 -4.39 19.54 -14.80
N GLU A 2 -4.49 19.06 -16.06
CA GLU A 2 -5.72 19.19 -16.89
C GLU A 2 -6.94 18.36 -16.42
N THR A 3 -6.72 17.18 -15.82
CA THR A 3 -7.81 16.30 -15.34
C THR A 3 -8.43 16.79 -14.03
N LEU A 4 -7.60 17.28 -13.10
CA LEU A 4 -8.04 17.87 -11.83
C LEU A 4 -8.80 19.18 -12.08
N GLU A 5 -8.28 20.05 -12.95
CA GLU A 5 -8.96 21.28 -13.37
C GLU A 5 -10.30 20.99 -14.06
N ARG A 6 -10.35 20.00 -14.98
CA ARG A 6 -11.62 19.58 -15.62
C ARG A 6 -12.67 19.10 -14.61
N LEU A 7 -12.26 18.51 -13.49
CA LEU A 7 -13.19 17.96 -12.51
C LEU A 7 -13.62 18.99 -11.47
N LEU A 8 -12.69 19.87 -11.08
CA LEU A 8 -12.99 21.11 -10.35
C LEU A 8 -13.99 21.98 -11.15
N LEU A 9 -13.83 22.05 -12.47
CA LEU A 9 -14.81 22.69 -13.36
C LEU A 9 -16.18 22.01 -13.36
N THR A 10 -16.28 20.68 -13.23
CA THR A 10 -17.58 19.99 -13.09
C THR A 10 -18.18 20.13 -11.70
N ALA A 11 -17.37 20.40 -10.68
CA ALA A 11 -17.79 20.76 -9.33
C ALA A 11 -18.03 22.27 -9.19
N ASP A 12 -18.26 23.02 -10.28
CA ASP A 12 -18.54 24.46 -10.29
C ASP A 12 -17.53 25.31 -9.46
N SER A 13 -16.32 24.79 -9.22
CA SER A 13 -15.38 25.39 -8.28
C SER A 13 -13.93 24.95 -8.53
N THR A 14 -13.03 25.92 -8.59
CA THR A 14 -11.58 25.70 -8.80
C THR A 14 -10.84 25.30 -7.53
N GLU A 15 -11.55 25.06 -6.42
CA GLU A 15 -10.98 24.77 -5.11
C GLU A 15 -11.33 23.33 -4.69
N GLY A 16 -10.34 22.49 -4.37
CA GLY A 16 -10.55 21.08 -3.98
C GLY A 16 -11.46 20.84 -2.76
N ASN A 17 -11.73 21.89 -1.98
CA ASN A 17 -12.61 21.85 -0.80
C ASN A 17 -13.96 22.52 -1.01
N ALA A 18 -14.19 23.11 -2.18
CA ALA A 18 -15.43 23.79 -2.42
C ALA A 18 -16.59 22.80 -2.34
N THR A 19 -17.67 23.27 -1.72
CA THR A 19 -18.89 22.49 -1.56
C THR A 19 -19.91 22.98 -2.57
N THR A 20 -20.37 22.07 -3.43
CA THR A 20 -21.48 22.34 -4.33
C THR A 20 -22.78 21.87 -3.71
N VAL A 21 -23.90 22.45 -4.15
CA VAL A 21 -25.22 21.96 -3.78
C VAL A 21 -25.66 20.95 -4.82
N HIS A 22 -25.60 19.67 -4.47
CA HIS A 22 -26.13 18.58 -5.29
C HIS A 22 -27.33 17.96 -4.55
N ASN A 23 -28.48 17.84 -5.22
CA ASN A 23 -29.70 17.26 -4.63
C ASN A 23 -30.07 17.82 -3.24
N ARG A 24 -29.95 19.14 -3.05
CA ARG A 24 -30.20 19.87 -1.78
C ARG A 24 -29.24 19.52 -0.63
N ARG A 25 -28.17 18.77 -0.88
CA ARG A 25 -27.08 18.51 0.06
C ARG A 25 -25.82 19.24 -0.40
N ARG A 26 -25.04 19.76 0.55
CA ARG A 26 -23.68 20.24 0.27
C ARG A 26 -22.76 19.05 0.14
N VAL A 27 -22.11 18.91 -1.00
CA VAL A 27 -21.15 17.84 -1.29
C VAL A 27 -19.82 18.44 -1.72
N THR A 28 -18.73 17.85 -1.24
CA THR A 28 -17.37 18.18 -1.66
C THR A 28 -17.07 17.57 -3.03
N ALA A 29 -16.02 18.05 -3.71
CA ALA A 29 -15.55 17.44 -4.95
C ALA A 29 -15.21 15.95 -4.77
N MET A 30 -14.68 15.57 -3.59
CA MET A 30 -14.36 14.18 -3.25
C MET A 30 -15.61 13.32 -3.07
N GLU A 31 -16.62 13.80 -2.33
CA GLU A 31 -17.91 13.11 -2.19
C GLU A 31 -18.60 12.93 -3.56
N GLN A 32 -18.53 13.95 -4.43
CA GLN A 32 -19.11 13.88 -5.77
C GLN A 32 -18.39 12.87 -6.67
N ALA A 33 -17.06 12.84 -6.64
CA ALA A 33 -16.26 11.86 -7.37
C ALA A 33 -16.60 10.42 -6.92
N MET A 34 -16.81 10.21 -5.63
CA MET A 34 -17.23 8.91 -5.09
C MET A 34 -18.63 8.50 -5.51
N ASN A 35 -19.62 9.40 -5.40
CA ASN A 35 -20.99 9.12 -5.81
C ASN A 35 -21.10 8.74 -7.30
N ASN A 36 -20.21 9.29 -8.12
CA ASN A 36 -20.15 9.01 -9.55
C ASN A 36 -19.21 7.85 -9.92
N GLY A 37 -18.57 7.20 -8.94
CA GLY A 37 -17.66 6.07 -9.17
C GLY A 37 -16.32 6.44 -9.83
N HIS A 38 -15.91 7.71 -9.78
CA HIS A 38 -14.63 8.18 -10.33
C HIS A 38 -13.48 7.94 -9.33
N TRP A 39 -13.19 6.68 -9.01
CA TRP A 39 -12.25 6.29 -7.94
C TRP A 39 -10.82 6.78 -8.13
N GLU A 40 -10.35 6.85 -9.37
CA GLU A 40 -9.05 7.43 -9.70
C GLU A 40 -8.95 8.89 -9.20
N VAL A 41 -10.04 9.65 -9.35
CA VAL A 41 -10.13 11.05 -8.93
C VAL A 41 -10.19 11.15 -7.41
N VAL A 42 -10.90 10.22 -6.76
CA VAL A 42 -10.95 10.12 -5.29
C VAL A 42 -9.55 9.92 -4.74
N HIS A 43 -8.77 9.02 -5.34
CA HIS A 43 -7.37 8.79 -4.98
C HIS A 43 -6.49 10.04 -5.20
N MET A 44 -6.63 10.71 -6.33
CA MET A 44 -5.90 11.97 -6.59
C MET A 44 -6.22 13.04 -5.55
N LEU A 45 -7.51 13.26 -5.26
CA LEU A 45 -7.95 14.24 -4.27
C LEU A 45 -7.49 13.86 -2.86
N TRP A 46 -7.41 12.56 -2.54
CA TRP A 46 -6.94 12.09 -1.24
C TRP A 46 -5.51 12.56 -0.93
N ALA A 47 -4.62 12.45 -1.92
CA ALA A 47 -3.23 12.88 -1.81
C ALA A 47 -3.03 14.39 -1.92
N HIS A 48 -4.04 15.14 -2.35
CA HIS A 48 -3.84 16.53 -2.71
C HIS A 48 -3.69 17.42 -1.45
N PRO A 49 -2.59 18.19 -1.30
CA PRO A 49 -2.30 18.96 -0.08
C PRO A 49 -3.37 20.00 0.26
N SER A 50 -4.06 20.53 -0.76
CA SER A 50 -5.11 21.52 -0.56
C SER A 50 -6.44 20.93 -0.13
N VAL A 51 -6.63 19.61 -0.14
CA VAL A 51 -7.87 18.98 0.31
C VAL A 51 -7.87 18.92 1.84
N ALA A 52 -8.94 19.39 2.46
CA ALA A 52 -9.13 19.47 3.91
C ALA A 52 -9.45 18.09 4.48
N ASP A 53 -8.98 17.85 5.70
CA ASP A 53 -9.19 16.58 6.40
C ASP A 53 -10.68 16.30 6.61
N ASP A 54 -11.51 17.32 6.88
CA ASP A 54 -12.98 17.18 6.94
C ASP A 54 -13.60 16.58 5.67
N SER A 55 -12.99 16.81 4.49
CA SER A 55 -13.47 16.21 3.24
C SER A 55 -13.06 14.74 3.13
N ARG A 56 -11.86 14.39 3.61
CA ARG A 56 -11.37 13.01 3.68
C ARG A 56 -12.17 12.19 4.70
N ASP A 57 -12.41 12.76 5.89
CA ASP A 57 -13.14 12.11 6.98
C ASP A 57 -14.57 11.73 6.59
N LYS A 58 -15.27 12.60 5.85
CA LYS A 58 -16.63 12.32 5.37
C LYS A 58 -16.72 11.08 4.49
N VAL A 59 -15.65 10.78 3.78
CA VAL A 59 -15.63 9.67 2.85
C VAL A 59 -14.79 8.49 3.31
N ALA A 60 -13.97 8.65 4.37
CA ALA A 60 -13.05 7.63 4.85
C ALA A 60 -13.73 6.28 5.14
N HIS A 61 -14.99 6.31 5.59
CA HIS A 61 -15.81 5.12 5.85
C HIS A 61 -16.34 4.43 4.58
N ASP A 62 -16.55 5.21 3.52
CA ASP A 62 -17.09 4.75 2.24
C ASP A 62 -16.00 4.49 1.20
N THR A 63 -14.77 4.96 1.44
CA THR A 63 -13.62 4.69 0.56
C THR A 63 -13.11 3.25 0.68
N ILE A 64 -12.52 2.81 -0.44
CA ILE A 64 -11.77 1.60 -0.85
C ILE A 64 -11.05 0.76 0.23
N PHE A 65 -10.90 1.25 1.46
CA PHE A 65 -10.43 0.42 2.55
C PHE A 65 -11.41 -0.73 2.80
N PRO A 66 -10.90 -1.85 3.34
CA PRO A 66 -11.75 -2.65 4.17
C PRO A 66 -12.30 -1.70 5.25
N ILE A 67 -13.61 -1.45 5.24
CA ILE A 67 -14.36 -0.59 6.14
C ILE A 67 -13.75 -0.71 7.52
N TYR A 68 -13.16 0.38 8.01
CA TYR A 68 -12.83 0.48 9.41
C TYR A 68 -14.17 0.61 10.15
N ASN A 69 -14.65 -0.51 10.65
CA ASN A 69 -15.81 -0.52 11.53
C ASN A 69 -15.35 0.00 12.90
N ALA A 70 -15.51 1.30 13.16
CA ALA A 70 -15.10 1.91 14.42
C ALA A 70 -15.75 1.27 15.67
N SER A 71 -16.87 0.56 15.49
CA SER A 71 -17.54 -0.18 16.57
C SER A 71 -16.90 -1.54 16.84
N ALA A 72 -16.20 -2.12 15.86
CA ALA A 72 -15.60 -3.46 15.93
C ALA A 72 -14.07 -3.47 15.82
N VAL A 73 -13.44 -2.37 15.37
CA VAL A 73 -12.00 -2.26 15.06
C VAL A 73 -11.56 -3.38 14.09
N VAL A 74 -12.37 -3.63 13.05
CA VAL A 74 -12.10 -4.64 12.02
C VAL A 74 -12.03 -3.99 10.65
N LEU A 75 -11.22 -4.58 9.78
CA LEU A 75 -11.11 -4.30 8.35
C LEU A 75 -12.12 -5.17 7.59
N GLU A 76 -13.20 -4.60 7.04
CA GLU A 76 -14.23 -5.36 6.29
C GLU A 76 -14.30 -4.97 4.80
N ASP A 77 -14.29 -5.91 3.85
CA ASP A 77 -14.36 -5.55 2.43
C ASP A 77 -15.61 -4.71 2.10
N ASN A 78 -15.44 -3.64 1.31
CA ASN A 78 -16.57 -2.88 0.77
C ASN A 78 -17.02 -3.52 -0.55
N PRO A 79 -18.16 -4.23 -0.61
CA PRO A 79 -18.61 -4.94 -1.81
C PRO A 79 -18.95 -3.99 -2.96
N GLY A 80 -19.26 -2.72 -2.66
CA GLY A 80 -19.52 -1.69 -3.66
C GLY A 80 -18.25 -1.25 -4.41
N HIS A 81 -17.07 -1.58 -3.88
CA HIS A 81 -15.77 -1.10 -4.37
C HIS A 81 -14.76 -2.24 -4.55
N SER A 82 -15.23 -3.48 -4.74
CA SER A 82 -14.37 -4.61 -5.10
C SER A 82 -13.47 -4.24 -6.29
N PHE A 83 -12.22 -4.68 -6.23
CA PHE A 83 -11.21 -4.52 -7.29
C PHE A 83 -10.71 -3.10 -7.58
N THR A 84 -11.34 -2.05 -7.02
CA THR A 84 -10.93 -0.65 -7.23
C THR A 84 -9.49 -0.37 -6.78
N TRP A 85 -9.09 -0.93 -5.63
CA TRP A 85 -7.71 -0.87 -5.16
C TRP A 85 -6.73 -1.54 -6.12
N ALA A 86 -7.04 -2.76 -6.58
CA ALA A 86 -6.21 -3.49 -7.51
C ALA A 86 -6.06 -2.74 -8.85
N ALA A 87 -7.14 -2.09 -9.33
CA ALA A 87 -7.10 -1.22 -10.50
C ALA A 87 -6.24 0.04 -10.26
N PHE A 88 -6.29 0.64 -9.08
CA PHE A 88 -5.50 1.82 -8.74
C PHE A 88 -3.99 1.56 -8.79
N VAL A 89 -3.57 0.48 -8.14
CA VAL A 89 -2.14 0.13 -8.06
C VAL A 89 -1.58 -0.35 -9.40
N HIS A 90 -2.44 -0.84 -10.31
CA HIS A 90 -2.03 -1.32 -11.62
C HIS A 90 -1.29 -0.24 -12.44
N PRO A 91 -0.14 -0.54 -13.09
CA PRO A 91 0.61 0.40 -13.91
C PRO A 91 -0.23 1.08 -15.00
N ASP A 92 -1.08 0.29 -15.66
CA ASP A 92 -1.89 0.75 -16.79
C ASP A 92 -2.96 1.81 -16.45
N LEU A 93 -3.26 2.04 -15.17
CA LEU A 93 -4.15 3.15 -14.81
C LEU A 93 -3.38 4.46 -15.02
N PRO A 94 -3.72 5.27 -16.04
CA PRO A 94 -3.03 6.51 -16.32
C PRO A 94 -3.40 7.50 -15.23
N VAL A 95 -2.41 7.98 -14.49
CA VAL A 95 -2.60 9.09 -13.55
C VAL A 95 -1.78 10.26 -14.09
N ALA A 96 -2.26 11.48 -13.86
CA ALA A 96 -1.53 12.67 -14.31
C ALA A 96 -0.10 12.69 -13.73
N ASP A 97 0.89 13.12 -14.52
CA ASP A 97 2.32 13.08 -14.18
C ASP A 97 2.68 13.83 -12.88
N ASP A 98 1.83 14.77 -12.46
CA ASP A 98 1.95 15.52 -11.22
C ASP A 98 1.45 14.76 -9.97
N VAL A 99 0.91 13.55 -10.15
CA VAL A 99 0.36 12.72 -9.07
C VAL A 99 1.23 11.49 -8.85
N SER A 100 1.75 11.36 -7.64
CA SER A 100 2.45 10.17 -7.20
C SER A 100 1.48 9.15 -6.58
N LYS A 101 1.34 7.97 -7.19
CA LYS A 101 0.59 6.85 -6.58
C LYS A 101 1.14 6.50 -5.19
N VAL A 102 2.45 6.55 -4.99
CA VAL A 102 3.08 6.34 -3.68
C VAL A 102 2.63 7.39 -2.66
N ALA A 103 2.56 8.67 -3.05
CA ALA A 103 2.07 9.72 -2.16
C ALA A 103 0.59 9.51 -1.78
N VAL A 104 -0.23 9.03 -2.72
CA VAL A 104 -1.62 8.62 -2.43
C VAL A 104 -1.65 7.50 -1.39
N VAL A 105 -0.91 6.42 -1.61
CA VAL A 105 -0.86 5.29 -0.67
C VAL A 105 -0.33 5.73 0.70
N ALA A 106 0.68 6.59 0.74
CA ALA A 106 1.23 7.13 1.99
C ALA A 106 0.19 7.98 2.75
N ALA A 107 -0.50 8.89 2.06
CA ALA A 107 -1.56 9.71 2.64
C ALA A 107 -2.75 8.85 3.13
N MET A 108 -3.07 7.80 2.38
CA MET A 108 -4.07 6.80 2.76
C MET A 108 -3.69 6.07 4.05
N LEU A 109 -2.49 5.48 4.11
CA LEU A 109 -2.05 4.71 5.27
C LEU A 109 -1.81 5.55 6.53
N ASN A 110 -1.60 6.86 6.40
CA ASN A 110 -1.41 7.78 7.52
C ASN A 110 -2.71 8.47 7.97
N HIS A 111 -3.86 8.05 7.42
CA HIS A 111 -5.13 8.65 7.77
C HIS A 111 -5.55 8.30 9.21
N PRO A 112 -6.03 9.26 10.02
CA PRO A 112 -6.39 9.03 11.42
C PRO A 112 -7.41 7.92 11.65
N SER A 113 -8.31 7.66 10.70
CA SER A 113 -9.30 6.58 10.78
C SER A 113 -8.69 5.19 10.88
N LEU A 114 -7.42 5.02 10.47
CA LEU A 114 -6.73 3.75 10.47
C LEU A 114 -5.86 3.53 11.71
N HIS A 115 -5.68 4.53 12.57
CA HIS A 115 -4.78 4.47 13.73
C HIS A 115 -5.14 3.38 14.75
N ALA A 116 -6.39 2.92 14.75
CA ALA A 116 -6.84 1.88 15.66
C ALA A 116 -6.51 0.45 15.19
N VAL A 117 -6.09 0.29 13.92
CA VAL A 117 -5.71 -1.02 13.37
C VAL A 117 -4.18 -1.05 13.19
N PRO A 118 -3.50 -2.17 13.53
CA PRO A 118 -2.07 -2.29 13.25
C PRO A 118 -1.75 -2.04 11.78
N ARG A 119 -0.74 -1.19 11.53
CA ARG A 119 -0.34 -0.83 10.16
C ARG A 119 -0.04 -2.05 9.29
N ALA A 120 0.62 -3.06 9.84
CA ALA A 120 0.95 -4.30 9.15
C ALA A 120 -0.30 -5.09 8.72
N ASP A 121 -1.41 -5.02 9.46
CA ASP A 121 -2.65 -5.68 9.05
C ASP A 121 -3.34 -4.96 7.91
N ILE A 122 -3.34 -3.62 7.93
CA ILE A 122 -3.87 -2.79 6.85
C ILE A 122 -3.07 -3.05 5.57
N VAL A 123 -1.74 -2.98 5.65
CA VAL A 123 -0.85 -3.17 4.51
C VAL A 123 -0.99 -4.59 3.95
N ARG A 124 -0.95 -5.62 4.80
CA ARG A 124 -1.18 -7.01 4.38
C ARG A 124 -2.51 -7.16 3.66
N ARG A 125 -3.59 -6.60 4.20
CA ARG A 125 -4.91 -6.68 3.59
C ARG A 125 -4.93 -6.03 2.20
N LEU A 126 -4.36 -4.82 2.07
CA LEU A 126 -4.21 -4.13 0.79
C LEU A 126 -3.37 -4.94 -0.20
N MET A 127 -2.25 -5.54 0.24
CA MET A 127 -1.41 -6.36 -0.63
C MET A 127 -2.15 -7.60 -1.16
N THR A 128 -2.98 -8.23 -0.32
CA THR A 128 -3.70 -9.48 -0.65
C THR A 128 -5.07 -9.27 -1.29
N THR A 129 -5.57 -8.03 -1.40
CA THR A 129 -6.85 -7.79 -2.06
C THR A 129 -6.71 -8.16 -3.53
N THR A 130 -7.71 -8.82 -4.11
CA THR A 130 -7.61 -9.29 -5.50
C THR A 130 -8.25 -8.32 -6.49
N ASP A 131 -7.94 -8.50 -7.77
CA ASP A 131 -8.75 -7.99 -8.88
C ASP A 131 -9.85 -8.98 -9.29
N GLN A 132 -10.54 -8.66 -10.39
CA GLN A 132 -11.59 -9.50 -10.96
C GLN A 132 -11.12 -10.89 -11.43
N ASP A 133 -9.81 -11.07 -11.62
CA ASP A 133 -9.16 -12.28 -12.11
C ASP A 133 -8.45 -13.04 -10.96
N ASP A 134 -8.78 -12.72 -9.70
CA ASP A 134 -8.20 -13.28 -8.47
C ASP A 134 -6.68 -13.07 -8.32
N ARG A 135 -6.11 -12.08 -9.02
CA ARG A 135 -4.69 -11.70 -8.89
C ARG A 135 -4.53 -10.73 -7.72
N ALA A 136 -3.57 -10.98 -6.84
CA ALA A 136 -3.31 -10.10 -5.71
C ALA A 136 -2.83 -8.73 -6.17
N ALA A 137 -3.30 -7.68 -5.51
CA ALA A 137 -3.00 -6.29 -5.85
C ALA A 137 -1.48 -6.03 -5.83
N ILE A 138 -0.73 -6.66 -4.92
CA ILE A 138 0.73 -6.52 -4.85
C ILE A 138 1.45 -7.06 -6.11
N ASP A 139 0.93 -8.13 -6.70
CA ASP A 139 1.51 -8.76 -7.90
C ASP A 139 1.29 -7.86 -9.12
N MET A 140 0.18 -7.13 -9.13
CA MET A 140 -0.17 -6.21 -10.21
C MET A 140 0.31 -4.78 -9.99
N ALA A 141 0.77 -4.43 -8.80
CA ALA A 141 1.13 -3.06 -8.47
C ALA A 141 2.30 -2.53 -9.32
N ASP A 142 2.26 -1.22 -9.59
CA ASP A 142 3.43 -0.47 -10.04
C ASP A 142 4.63 -0.71 -9.13
N LYS A 143 5.83 -0.75 -9.72
CA LYS A 143 7.08 -1.06 -9.02
C LYS A 143 7.24 -0.20 -7.75
N LEU A 144 7.01 1.10 -7.85
CA LEU A 144 7.21 2.01 -6.71
C LEU A 144 6.15 1.80 -5.62
N VAL A 145 4.92 1.49 -6.01
CA VAL A 145 3.85 1.16 -5.06
C VAL A 145 4.14 -0.17 -4.36
N ARG A 146 4.63 -1.17 -5.11
CA ARG A 146 5.03 -2.47 -4.57
C ARG A 146 6.16 -2.31 -3.55
N GLU A 147 7.24 -1.61 -3.91
CA GLU A 147 8.35 -1.32 -3.00
C GLU A 147 7.89 -0.58 -1.75
N TYR A 148 7.02 0.43 -1.92
CA TYR A 148 6.46 1.17 -0.80
C TYR A 148 5.65 0.26 0.14
N LEU A 149 4.65 -0.46 -0.35
CA LEU A 149 3.82 -1.35 0.47
C LEU A 149 4.64 -2.41 1.19
N THR A 150 5.58 -3.06 0.49
CA THR A 150 6.51 -4.03 1.06
C THR A 150 7.33 -3.42 2.21
N SER A 151 7.84 -2.20 2.04
CA SER A 151 8.58 -1.50 3.10
C SER A 151 7.72 -1.20 4.34
N GLN A 152 6.41 -1.06 4.17
CA GLN A 152 5.48 -0.80 5.27
C GLN A 152 5.03 -2.09 5.98
N GLN A 153 5.12 -3.24 5.31
CA GLN A 153 4.70 -4.53 5.84
C GLN A 153 5.71 -5.13 6.83
N TYR A 154 7.00 -4.98 6.52
CA TYR A 154 8.05 -5.74 7.20
C TYR A 154 8.81 -4.91 8.25
N PHE A 155 9.22 -5.57 9.33
CA PHE A 155 10.09 -4.99 10.36
C PHE A 155 11.45 -4.64 9.75
N LEU A 156 11.93 -3.42 10.02
CA LEU A 156 13.12 -2.84 9.35
C LEU A 156 13.05 -3.03 7.82
N THR A 157 11.85 -2.92 7.25
CA THR A 157 11.53 -3.02 5.82
C THR A 157 11.86 -4.35 5.13
N ARG A 158 12.40 -5.34 5.85
CA ARG A 158 12.85 -6.62 5.25
C ARG A 158 12.49 -7.88 6.04
N TYR A 159 12.20 -7.75 7.34
CA TYR A 159 11.96 -8.90 8.21
C TYR A 159 10.47 -9.10 8.48
N GLU A 160 9.94 -10.24 8.10
CA GLU A 160 8.65 -10.71 8.58
C GLU A 160 8.85 -11.48 9.87
N LEU A 161 8.38 -10.95 11.00
CA LEU A 161 8.47 -11.63 12.28
C LEU A 161 7.55 -12.85 12.26
N VAL A 162 8.08 -14.03 12.62
CA VAL A 162 7.30 -15.25 12.70
C VAL A 162 6.56 -15.29 14.03
N ASP A 163 5.26 -15.54 13.98
CA ASP A 163 4.43 -15.69 15.17
C ASP A 163 4.91 -16.83 16.06
N GLY A 164 5.09 -16.54 17.35
CA GLY A 164 5.50 -17.54 18.33
C GLY A 164 6.20 -16.93 19.55
N PRO A 165 6.49 -17.75 20.57
CA PRO A 165 7.31 -17.30 21.69
C PRO A 165 8.73 -16.97 21.21
N PRO A 166 9.43 -16.03 21.85
CA PRO A 166 10.83 -15.79 21.56
C PRO A 166 11.66 -17.06 21.70
N VAL A 167 12.59 -17.25 20.76
CA VAL A 167 13.56 -18.36 20.78
C VAL A 167 14.48 -18.23 21.99
N HIS A 168 14.75 -17.00 22.43
CA HIS A 168 15.56 -16.72 23.60
C HIS A 168 15.12 -15.41 24.28
N VAL A 169 15.18 -15.39 25.60
CA VAL A 169 14.95 -14.20 26.43
C VAL A 169 16.03 -14.12 27.50
N SER A 170 16.67 -12.97 27.63
CA SER A 170 17.63 -12.66 28.69
C SER A 170 17.36 -11.28 29.27
N ALA A 171 18.19 -10.86 30.22
CA ALA A 171 18.10 -9.51 30.82
C ALA A 171 18.34 -8.38 29.80
N THR A 172 18.99 -8.65 28.67
CA THR A 172 19.40 -7.62 27.70
C THR A 172 18.91 -7.86 26.27
N ALA A 173 18.32 -9.02 25.97
CA ALA A 173 17.92 -9.36 24.61
C ALA A 173 16.71 -10.30 24.55
N VAL A 174 15.89 -10.10 23.53
CA VAL A 174 14.81 -11.00 23.11
C VAL A 174 15.11 -11.39 21.66
N VAL A 175 15.19 -12.69 21.38
CA VAL A 175 15.46 -13.22 20.05
C VAL A 175 14.17 -13.80 19.48
N LEU A 176 13.71 -13.22 18.37
CA LEU A 176 12.56 -13.66 17.61
C LEU A 176 13.02 -14.31 16.30
N LEU A 177 12.23 -15.25 15.80
CA LEU A 177 12.44 -15.77 14.46
C LEU A 177 11.85 -14.80 13.44
N ALA A 178 12.55 -14.57 12.33
CA ALA A 178 12.06 -13.75 11.24
C ALA A 178 12.45 -14.32 9.88
N ILE A 179 11.61 -14.09 8.87
CA ILE A 179 11.90 -14.36 7.46
C ILE A 179 12.51 -13.09 6.88
N ASP A 180 13.70 -13.20 6.30
CA ASP A 180 14.39 -12.08 5.65
C ASP A 180 14.03 -12.04 4.16
N HIS A 181 13.13 -11.14 3.80
CA HIS A 181 12.72 -10.92 2.40
C HIS A 181 13.77 -10.17 1.58
N GLY A 182 14.71 -9.48 2.23
CA GLY A 182 15.78 -8.73 1.57
C GLY A 182 17.06 -9.53 1.32
N ILE A 183 17.12 -10.79 1.77
CA ILE A 183 18.34 -11.61 1.64
C ILE A 183 18.70 -11.89 0.18
N PHE A 184 17.70 -12.07 -0.69
CA PHE A 184 17.93 -12.36 -2.11
C PHE A 184 18.54 -11.18 -2.84
N ASP A 185 18.00 -9.98 -2.63
CA ASP A 185 18.51 -8.74 -3.23
C ASP A 185 19.94 -8.47 -2.73
N GLN A 186 20.18 -8.63 -1.42
CA GLN A 186 21.51 -8.44 -0.84
C GLN A 186 22.55 -9.41 -1.44
N VAL A 187 22.19 -10.70 -1.56
CA VAL A 187 23.10 -11.70 -2.13
C VAL A 187 23.27 -11.49 -3.63
N PHE A 188 22.23 -11.06 -4.34
CA PHE A 188 22.34 -10.67 -5.74
C PHE A 188 23.36 -9.55 -5.91
N ASP A 189 23.20 -8.45 -5.18
CA ASP A 189 24.06 -7.27 -5.27
C ASP A 189 25.52 -7.57 -4.90
N GLU A 190 25.76 -8.52 -3.99
CA GLU A 190 27.10 -8.97 -3.62
C GLU A 190 27.84 -9.67 -4.76
N TYR A 191 27.13 -10.39 -5.62
CA TYR A 191 27.71 -11.21 -6.69
C TYR A 191 27.43 -10.69 -8.11
N ALA A 192 26.63 -9.64 -8.25
CA ALA A 192 26.42 -8.97 -9.52
C ALA A 192 27.71 -8.31 -10.00
N GLY A 193 27.94 -8.33 -11.31
CA GLY A 193 29.03 -7.60 -11.93
C GLY A 193 28.79 -6.09 -11.94
N ASP A 194 29.78 -5.33 -12.40
CA ASP A 194 29.70 -3.87 -12.53
C ASP A 194 28.58 -3.40 -13.48
N ASP A 195 28.06 -4.29 -14.32
CA ASP A 195 26.92 -4.07 -15.21
C ASP A 195 25.55 -4.32 -14.55
N GLY A 196 25.54 -4.65 -13.26
CA GLY A 196 24.32 -4.99 -12.50
C GLY A 196 23.72 -6.34 -12.88
N CYS A 197 24.46 -7.20 -13.58
CA CYS A 197 23.99 -8.52 -14.02
C CYS A 197 24.75 -9.65 -13.30
N LEU A 198 24.08 -10.78 -13.09
CA LEU A 198 24.73 -12.01 -12.64
C LEU A 198 25.25 -12.80 -13.84
N ASP A 199 26.55 -13.08 -13.85
CA ASP A 199 27.09 -14.13 -14.70
C ASP A 199 26.88 -15.52 -14.07
N LEU A 200 27.27 -16.57 -14.79
CA LEU A 200 27.12 -17.95 -14.31
C LEU A 200 27.85 -18.20 -12.97
N ASN A 201 28.98 -17.53 -12.74
CA ASN A 201 29.77 -17.69 -11.53
C ASN A 201 29.13 -16.97 -10.34
N GLY A 202 28.64 -15.74 -10.55
CA GLY A 202 27.86 -15.00 -9.58
C GLY A 202 26.61 -15.78 -9.18
N PHE A 203 25.85 -16.30 -10.16
CA PHE A 203 24.67 -17.12 -9.90
C PHE A 203 24.98 -18.37 -9.04
N ASN A 204 26.08 -19.06 -9.33
CA ASN A 204 26.51 -20.20 -8.52
C ASN A 204 26.89 -19.78 -7.09
N SER A 205 27.57 -18.64 -6.95
CA SER A 205 27.94 -18.08 -5.65
C SER A 205 26.71 -17.71 -4.82
N CYS A 206 25.69 -17.08 -5.43
CA CYS A 206 24.41 -16.80 -4.79
C CYS A 206 23.78 -18.08 -4.20
N ASN A 207 23.69 -19.14 -5.00
CA ASN A 207 23.09 -20.41 -4.57
C ASN A 207 23.86 -21.08 -3.44
N ILE A 208 25.20 -21.00 -3.45
CA ILE A 208 26.02 -21.53 -2.35
C ILE A 208 25.74 -20.76 -1.06
N THR A 209 25.70 -19.43 -1.12
CA THR A 209 25.46 -18.56 0.04
C THR A 209 24.05 -18.79 0.60
N LEU A 210 23.02 -18.71 -0.24
CA LEU A 210 21.63 -18.96 0.15
C LEU A 210 21.43 -20.41 0.66
N GLY A 211 22.08 -21.39 0.04
CA GLY A 211 22.03 -22.80 0.46
C GLY A 211 22.64 -23.04 1.84
N ARG A 212 23.72 -22.33 2.19
CA ARG A 212 24.34 -22.38 3.53
C ARG A 212 23.45 -21.71 4.58
N VAL A 213 22.88 -20.55 4.26
CA VAL A 213 21.91 -19.85 5.13
C VAL A 213 20.71 -20.76 5.46
N HIS A 214 20.25 -21.58 4.51
CA HIS A 214 19.21 -22.58 4.73
C HIS A 214 19.65 -23.82 5.53
N ALA A 215 20.93 -24.19 5.51
CA ALA A 215 21.43 -25.35 6.24
C ALA A 215 21.61 -25.03 7.73
N ASP A 216 22.14 -23.84 8.06
CA ASP A 216 22.35 -23.42 9.46
C ASP A 216 21.03 -23.19 10.21
N SER A 217 19.98 -22.75 9.51
CA SER A 217 18.62 -22.57 10.08
C SER A 217 17.91 -23.90 10.41
N ARG A 218 18.42 -25.05 9.96
CA ARG A 218 17.93 -26.39 10.36
C ARG A 218 18.76 -27.04 11.47
N GLY A 219 19.86 -26.41 11.91
CA GLY A 219 20.79 -26.95 12.90
C GLY A 219 20.40 -26.75 14.36
N HIS A 220 19.18 -26.27 14.66
CA HIS A 220 18.66 -26.17 16.02
C HIS A 220 17.44 -27.08 16.21
N LYS A 221 17.71 -28.38 16.26
CA LYS A 221 16.91 -29.37 17.00
C LYS A 221 17.84 -30.38 17.64
#